data_AF-A0A920WQ55-F1
#
_entry.id   AF-A0A920WQ55-F1
#
_cell.length_a   1.000
_cell.length_b   1.000
_cell.length_c   1.000
_cell.angle_alpha   90.00
_cell.angle_beta   90.00
_cell.angle_gamma   90.00
#
_symmetry.space_group_name_H-M   'P 1'
#
loop_
_entity.id
_entity.type
_entity.pdbx_description
1 polymer ?
#
loop_
_entity_poly.entity_id
_entity_poly.type
_entity_poly.pdbx_seq_one_letter_code
_entity_poly.pdbx_strand_id
1 'polypeptide(L)'
;MRSFATNDSSHNHLPILTGRHPSGAAMAAMCALGSGAFHPVTGMPMNTVIVPEAVQTGLKLGSPTPTFGLPRIKQQVAGAGRLGSPYKGLVLDGSPDQLSNFDLKVPRDRFTDRFQLLKQLDGLKRRMDRAGEVNAMSQVERQAYDLLLRGVSDAFDLSKEDPKTIARYDTSHLSAWRLPRRR
;
A
#
# COMPACT_ATOMS: atom_id res chain seq x y z
N MET A 1 22.90 28.21 12.15
CA MET A 1 22.69 27.24 11.05
C MET A 1 23.74 26.15 11.15
N ARG A 2 23.37 24.88 11.06
CA ARG A 2 24.35 23.79 10.83
C ARG A 2 24.43 23.56 9.32
N SER A 3 25.61 23.72 8.73
CA SER A 3 25.82 23.39 7.32
C SER A 3 25.96 21.88 7.18
N PHE A 4 25.18 21.27 6.29
CA PHE A 4 25.40 19.88 5.90
C PHE A 4 26.38 19.84 4.74
N ALA A 5 27.57 19.28 4.97
CA ALA A 5 28.58 19.07 3.95
C ALA A 5 28.65 17.59 3.60
N THR A 6 28.71 17.27 2.32
CA THR A 6 28.85 15.89 1.82
C THR A 6 30.24 15.32 2.08
N ASN A 7 31.20 16.20 2.39
CA ASN A 7 32.61 15.92 2.69
C ASN A 7 33.29 15.05 1.62
N ASP A 8 32.86 15.23 0.37
CA ASP A 8 33.41 14.60 -0.82
C ASP A 8 33.42 15.62 -1.98
N SER A 9 34.32 15.42 -2.94
CA SER A 9 34.48 16.32 -4.10
C SER A 9 33.48 16.02 -5.23
N SER A 10 32.49 15.17 -4.96
CA SER A 10 31.61 14.59 -5.98
C SER A 10 30.41 15.47 -6.35
N HIS A 11 30.27 16.63 -5.69
CA HIS A 11 29.18 17.60 -5.86
C HIS A 11 27.79 16.95 -5.89
N ASN A 12 27.57 15.91 -5.07
CA ASN A 12 26.30 15.20 -5.03
C ASN A 12 25.79 15.03 -3.59
N HIS A 13 24.48 14.81 -3.47
CA HIS A 13 23.79 14.74 -2.18
C HIS A 13 23.73 13.31 -1.60
N LEU A 14 24.37 12.32 -2.23
CA LEU A 14 24.30 10.92 -1.82
C LEU A 14 24.89 10.65 -0.43
N PRO A 15 26.02 11.26 -0.01
CA PRO A 15 26.54 11.07 1.34
C PRO A 15 25.56 11.51 2.43
N ILE A 16 24.74 12.53 2.13
CA ILE A 16 23.70 13.02 3.05
C ILE A 16 22.52 12.06 3.05
N LEU A 17 22.05 11.62 1.88
CA LEU A 17 20.89 10.71 1.79
C LEU A 17 21.14 9.33 2.38
N THR A 18 22.36 8.82 2.24
CA THR A 18 22.73 7.46 2.66
C THR A 18 23.46 7.43 4.00
N GLY A 19 23.84 8.59 4.54
CA GLY A 19 24.74 8.68 5.69
C GLY A 19 26.10 8.01 5.46
N ARG A 20 26.51 7.83 4.19
CA ARG A 20 27.66 7.01 3.77
C ARG A 20 27.57 5.53 4.20
N HIS A 21 26.36 5.01 4.40
CA HIS A 21 26.20 3.62 4.78
C HIS A 21 26.69 2.69 3.65
N PRO A 22 27.46 1.61 3.94
CA PRO A 22 28.02 0.72 2.92
C PRO A 22 27.00 0.05 2.00
N SER A 23 25.73 -0.03 2.44
CA SER A 23 24.64 -0.53 1.58
C SER A 23 24.31 0.39 0.40
N GLY A 24 24.67 1.68 0.47
CA GLY A 24 24.19 2.71 -0.46
C GLY A 24 22.69 3.00 -0.39
N ALA A 25 21.98 2.44 0.60
CA ALA A 25 20.55 2.67 0.81
C ALA A 25 20.30 4.09 1.36
N ALA A 26 19.20 4.70 0.91
CA ALA A 26 18.71 5.92 1.52
C ALA A 26 18.29 5.66 2.98
N MET A 27 18.38 6.69 3.83
CA MET A 27 17.94 6.58 5.23
C MET A 27 16.51 6.06 5.38
N ALA A 28 15.59 6.42 4.47
CA ALA A 28 14.22 5.92 4.50
C ALA A 28 14.14 4.39 4.32
N ALA A 29 14.99 3.81 3.47
CA ALA A 29 15.08 2.36 3.32
C ALA A 29 15.71 1.69 4.55
N MET A 30 16.66 2.35 5.22
CA MET A 30 17.21 1.89 6.50
C MET A 30 16.15 1.93 7.61
N CYS A 31 15.31 2.96 7.65
CA CYS A 31 14.18 3.03 8.58
C CYS A 31 13.17 1.91 8.32
N ALA A 32 12.85 1.63 7.05
CA ALA A 32 11.98 0.50 6.68
C ALA A 32 12.62 -0.86 7.02
N LEU A 33 13.94 -1.01 6.92
CA LEU A 33 14.63 -2.21 7.38
C LEU A 33 14.42 -2.45 8.88
N GLY A 34 14.56 -1.40 9.70
CA GLY A 34 14.39 -1.50 11.16
C GLY A 34 12.93 -1.63 11.62
N SER A 35 12.00 -1.03 10.91
CA SER A 35 10.57 -1.01 11.27
C SER A 35 9.70 -2.04 10.55
N GLY A 36 10.23 -2.70 9.53
CA GLY A 36 9.50 -3.58 8.62
C GLY A 36 9.20 -2.92 7.27
N ALA A 37 9.15 -3.70 6.20
CA ALA A 37 8.94 -3.19 4.84
C ALA A 37 7.55 -2.54 4.67
N PHE A 38 6.54 -3.04 5.38
CA PHE A 38 5.16 -2.54 5.33
C PHE A 38 4.63 -2.28 6.74
N HIS A 39 3.68 -1.36 6.85
CA HIS A 39 2.95 -1.09 8.08
C HIS A 39 2.06 -2.29 8.45
N PRO A 40 2.07 -2.77 9.70
CA PRO A 40 1.38 -4.01 10.08
C PRO A 40 -0.14 -3.94 9.97
N VAL A 41 -0.71 -2.73 10.10
CA VAL A 41 -2.17 -2.51 10.10
C VAL A 41 -2.72 -2.12 8.72
N THR A 42 -2.06 -1.20 8.02
CA THR A 42 -2.56 -0.61 6.77
C THR A 42 -1.92 -1.24 5.54
N GLY A 43 -0.81 -1.96 5.71
CA GLY A 43 -0.05 -2.53 4.59
C GLY A 43 0.69 -1.49 3.76
N MET A 44 0.66 -0.23 4.17
CA MET A 44 1.37 0.84 3.47
C MET A 44 2.88 0.60 3.55
N PRO A 45 3.63 0.74 2.43
CA PRO A 45 5.08 0.66 2.47
C PRO A 45 5.68 1.68 3.44
N MET A 46 6.59 1.23 4.31
CA MET A 46 7.24 2.09 5.31
C MET A 46 8.27 3.04 4.69
N ASN A 47 8.61 2.84 3.42
CA ASN A 47 9.36 3.77 2.59
C ASN A 47 8.47 4.25 1.44
N THR A 48 7.98 5.49 1.52
CA THR A 48 7.12 6.10 0.50
C THR A 48 7.59 7.52 0.22
N VAL A 49 7.69 7.88 -1.06
CA VAL A 49 8.01 9.22 -1.54
C VAL A 49 6.85 9.75 -2.35
N ILE A 50 6.27 10.86 -1.90
CA ILE A 50 5.17 11.54 -2.57
C ILE A 50 5.73 12.81 -3.19
N VAL A 51 5.64 12.94 -4.50
CA VAL A 51 6.03 14.18 -5.18
C VAL A 51 4.84 15.15 -5.23
N PRO A 52 5.09 16.47 -5.27
CA PRO A 52 4.01 17.48 -5.29
C PRO A 52 2.96 17.25 -6.39
N GLU A 53 3.41 16.80 -7.56
CA GLU A 53 2.55 16.51 -8.71
C GLU A 53 1.54 15.38 -8.45
N ALA A 54 1.82 14.49 -7.47
CA ALA A 54 0.89 13.45 -7.05
C ALA A 54 -0.23 13.95 -6.13
N VAL A 55 -0.05 15.11 -5.49
CA VAL A 55 -1.04 15.70 -4.57
C VAL A 55 -1.96 16.65 -5.33
N GLN A 56 -1.41 17.46 -6.23
CA GLN A 56 -2.18 18.41 -7.03
C GLN A 56 -1.75 18.34 -8.49
N THR A 57 -2.69 17.91 -9.34
CA THR A 57 -2.51 17.87 -10.79
C THR A 57 -2.29 19.29 -11.32
N GLY A 58 -1.07 19.55 -11.82
CA GLY A 58 -0.66 20.87 -12.32
C GLY A 58 0.24 21.69 -11.39
N LEU A 59 0.46 21.24 -10.14
CA LEU A 59 1.46 21.82 -9.25
C LEU A 59 2.86 21.44 -9.74
N LYS A 60 3.44 22.26 -10.63
CA LYS A 60 4.81 22.10 -11.10
C LYS A 60 5.74 22.86 -10.17
N LEU A 61 6.65 22.15 -9.51
CA LEU A 61 7.71 22.77 -8.71
C LEU A 61 8.79 23.38 -9.65
N GLY A 62 8.40 24.40 -10.43
CA GLY A 62 9.25 25.04 -11.42
C GLY A 62 9.94 24.05 -12.38
N SER A 63 11.18 24.37 -12.78
CA SER A 63 12.08 23.42 -13.41
C SER A 63 12.87 22.71 -12.31
N PRO A 64 12.54 21.45 -11.95
CA PRO A 64 13.31 20.73 -10.94
C PRO A 64 14.77 20.68 -11.39
N THR A 65 15.68 21.08 -10.51
CA THR A 65 17.11 20.87 -10.77
C THR A 65 17.36 19.39 -11.02
N PRO A 66 18.38 19.01 -11.80
CA PRO A 66 18.66 17.61 -12.15
C PRO A 66 18.72 16.66 -10.95
N THR A 67 19.02 17.20 -9.77
CA THR A 67 19.03 16.53 -8.46
C THR A 67 17.64 16.09 -7.98
N PHE A 68 16.61 16.89 -8.20
CA PHE A 68 15.23 16.64 -7.74
C PHE A 68 14.30 16.20 -8.88
N GLY A 69 14.86 15.80 -10.03
CA GLY A 69 14.08 15.17 -11.09
C GLY A 69 13.59 13.78 -10.67
N LEU A 70 12.41 13.39 -11.16
CA LEU A 70 11.80 12.07 -10.90
C LEU A 70 12.75 10.87 -11.06
N PRO A 71 13.62 10.79 -12.10
CA PRO A 71 14.57 9.68 -12.22
C PRO A 71 15.53 9.57 -11.03
N ARG A 72 16.03 10.71 -10.56
CA ARG A 72 16.94 10.75 -9.40
C ARG A 72 16.22 10.48 -8.09
N ILE A 73 15.00 10.97 -7.92
CA ILE A 73 14.16 10.63 -6.77
C ILE A 73 13.96 9.11 -6.69
N LYS A 74 13.56 8.46 -7.80
CA LYS A 74 13.34 7.02 -7.88
C LYS A 74 14.62 6.21 -7.58
N GLN A 75 15.78 6.70 -8.00
CA GLN A 75 17.04 5.97 -7.85
C GLN A 75 17.73 6.24 -6.50
N GLN A 76 17.71 7.48 -6.01
CA GLN A 76 18.56 7.96 -4.92
C GLN A 76 17.77 8.16 -3.64
N VAL A 77 16.60 8.81 -3.70
CA VAL A 77 15.78 9.09 -2.50
C VAL A 77 14.98 7.85 -2.08
N ALA A 78 14.35 7.19 -3.05
CA ALA A 78 13.62 5.94 -2.86
C ALA A 78 14.53 4.70 -2.98
N GLY A 79 15.84 4.89 -3.14
CA GLY A 79 16.80 3.81 -3.39
C GLY A 79 17.06 2.95 -2.15
N ALA A 80 16.92 1.64 -2.30
CA ALA A 80 17.25 0.66 -1.25
C ALA A 80 18.70 0.17 -1.27
N GLY A 81 19.50 0.57 -2.26
CA GLY A 81 20.86 0.08 -2.43
C GLY A 81 20.92 -1.46 -2.38
N ARG A 82 21.84 -1.99 -1.56
CA ARG A 82 22.04 -3.43 -1.36
C ARG A 82 20.99 -4.10 -0.46
N LEU A 83 20.05 -3.36 0.13
CA LEU A 83 18.97 -3.93 0.94
C LEU A 83 17.92 -4.66 0.07
N GLY A 84 17.89 -4.36 -1.24
CA GLY A 84 17.04 -5.04 -2.19
C GLY A 84 15.63 -4.46 -2.29
N SER A 85 14.82 -5.10 -3.15
CA SER A 85 13.48 -4.63 -3.55
C SER A 85 12.50 -4.37 -2.40
N PRO A 86 12.43 -5.19 -1.32
CA PRO A 86 11.42 -5.02 -0.27
C PRO A 86 11.45 -3.67 0.44
N TYR A 87 12.61 -3.02 0.48
CA TYR A 87 12.80 -1.73 1.16
C TYR A 87 12.88 -0.55 0.19
N LYS A 88 12.71 -0.82 -1.12
CA LYS A 88 12.68 0.22 -2.15
C LYS A 88 11.43 1.06 -1.96
N GLY A 89 11.60 2.38 -2.06
CA GLY A 89 10.51 3.30 -1.80
C GLY A 89 9.42 3.21 -2.86
N LEU A 90 8.16 3.19 -2.42
CA LEU A 90 7.02 3.46 -3.28
C LEU A 90 7.07 4.94 -3.67
N VAL A 91 7.28 5.22 -4.96
CA VAL A 91 7.29 6.60 -5.47
C VAL A 91 5.94 6.88 -6.10
N LEU A 92 5.19 7.80 -5.50
CA LEU A 92 3.95 8.30 -6.10
C LEU A 92 4.31 9.48 -7.00
N ASP A 93 4.28 9.28 -8.31
CA ASP A 93 4.68 10.30 -9.30
C ASP A 93 3.52 11.10 -9.90
N GLY A 94 2.28 10.77 -9.55
CA GLY A 94 1.09 11.48 -10.03
C GLY A 94 0.73 11.18 -11.48
N SER A 95 1.38 10.21 -12.12
CA SER A 95 1.00 9.79 -13.47
C SER A 95 -0.42 9.20 -13.49
N PRO A 96 -1.22 9.47 -14.54
CA PRO A 96 -2.58 8.94 -14.64
C PRO A 96 -2.65 7.41 -14.58
N ASP A 97 -1.66 6.72 -15.17
CA ASP A 97 -1.55 5.26 -15.13
C ASP A 97 -1.39 4.75 -13.70
N GLN A 98 -0.49 5.38 -12.93
CA GLN A 98 -0.27 5.02 -11.53
C GLN A 98 -1.49 5.32 -10.66
N LEU A 99 -2.18 6.45 -10.90
CA LEU A 99 -3.40 6.81 -10.18
C LEU A 99 -4.55 5.83 -10.48
N SER A 100 -4.65 5.35 -11.72
CA SER A 100 -5.68 4.38 -12.13
C SER A 100 -5.56 3.01 -11.46
N ASN A 101 -4.37 2.68 -10.93
CA ASN A 101 -4.16 1.45 -10.15
C ASN A 101 -4.83 1.52 -8.77
N PHE A 102 -5.18 2.70 -8.29
CA PHE A 102 -5.94 2.88 -7.04
C PHE A 102 -7.45 2.90 -7.26
N ASP A 103 -7.94 2.83 -8.51
CA ASP A 103 -9.36 2.65 -8.80
C ASP A 103 -9.78 1.18 -8.61
N LEU A 104 -10.81 0.98 -7.79
CA LEU A 104 -11.34 -0.35 -7.51
C LEU A 104 -12.15 -0.89 -8.70
N LYS A 105 -11.56 -1.83 -9.46
CA LYS A 105 -12.20 -2.50 -10.61
C LYS A 105 -12.97 -3.77 -10.22
N VAL A 106 -13.93 -3.68 -9.30
CA VAL A 106 -14.76 -4.83 -8.88
C VAL A 106 -16.21 -4.67 -9.36
N PRO A 107 -16.76 -5.64 -10.13
CA PRO A 107 -18.16 -5.62 -10.57
C PRO A 107 -19.13 -5.60 -9.39
N ARG A 108 -20.19 -4.79 -9.48
CA ARG A 108 -21.21 -4.67 -8.42
C ARG A 108 -21.86 -5.99 -8.04
N ASP A 109 -22.01 -6.94 -8.97
CA ASP A 109 -22.70 -8.20 -8.70
C ASP A 109 -21.90 -9.16 -7.79
N ARG A 110 -20.57 -9.01 -7.71
CA ARG A 110 -19.70 -9.76 -6.77
C ARG A 110 -20.00 -9.42 -5.31
N PHE A 111 -20.63 -8.27 -5.08
CA PHE A 111 -20.99 -7.76 -3.78
C PHE A 111 -22.35 -8.30 -3.28
N THR A 112 -23.07 -9.08 -4.07
CA THR A 112 -24.36 -9.66 -3.67
C THR A 112 -24.18 -10.98 -2.91
N ASP A 113 -23.12 -11.75 -3.20
CA ASP A 113 -22.76 -13.02 -2.52
C ASP A 113 -21.69 -12.87 -1.41
N ARG A 114 -21.64 -11.68 -0.78
CA ARG A 114 -20.64 -11.30 0.24
C ARG A 114 -20.51 -12.28 1.40
N PHE A 115 -21.64 -12.79 1.92
CA PHE A 115 -21.63 -13.72 3.05
C PHE A 115 -21.02 -15.08 2.70
N GLN A 116 -21.22 -15.55 1.45
CA GLN A 116 -20.58 -16.79 1.00
C GLN A 116 -19.08 -16.59 0.80
N LEU A 117 -18.65 -15.44 0.27
CA LEU A 117 -17.24 -15.09 0.12
C LEU A 117 -16.52 -14.99 1.48
N LEU A 118 -17.13 -14.32 2.47
CA LEU A 118 -16.59 -14.24 3.84
C LEU A 118 -16.39 -15.64 4.45
N LYS A 119 -17.39 -16.52 4.32
CA LYS A 119 -17.31 -17.89 4.85
C LYS A 119 -16.23 -18.73 4.16
N GLN A 120 -16.03 -18.54 2.86
CA GLN A 120 -14.98 -19.21 2.10
C GLN A 120 -13.58 -18.70 2.49
N LEU A 121 -13.44 -17.38 2.68
CA LEU A 121 -12.19 -16.75 3.13
C LEU A 121 -11.81 -17.21 4.54
N ASP A 122 -12.76 -17.21 5.48
CA ASP A 122 -12.56 -17.72 6.85
C ASP A 122 -12.14 -19.20 6.84
N GLY A 123 -12.75 -19.99 5.94
CA GLY A 123 -12.39 -21.39 5.73
C GLY A 123 -10.96 -21.57 5.23
N LEU A 124 -10.50 -20.72 4.30
CA LEU A 124 -9.14 -20.74 3.77
C LEU A 124 -8.12 -20.36 4.84
N LYS A 125 -8.36 -19.26 5.58
CA LYS A 125 -7.53 -18.82 6.71
C LYS A 125 -7.30 -19.96 7.71
N ARG A 126 -8.37 -20.59 8.18
CA ARG A 126 -8.30 -21.70 9.16
C ARG A 126 -7.58 -22.94 8.64
N ARG A 127 -7.63 -23.22 7.32
CA ARG A 127 -6.90 -24.35 6.73
C ARG A 127 -5.40 -24.09 6.70
N MET A 128 -4.98 -22.87 6.37
CA MET A 128 -3.57 -22.50 6.35
C MET A 128 -2.97 -22.42 7.75
N ASP A 129 -3.71 -21.89 8.73
CA ASP A 129 -3.30 -21.89 10.15
C ASP A 129 -3.04 -23.32 10.67
N ARG A 130 -3.78 -24.31 10.15
CA ARG A 130 -3.62 -25.73 10.49
C ARG A 130 -2.54 -26.45 9.67
N ALA A 131 -2.19 -25.94 8.49
CA ALA A 131 -1.30 -26.62 7.55
C ALA A 131 0.19 -26.42 7.85
N GLY A 132 0.59 -25.48 8.72
CA GLY A 132 2.01 -25.27 9.07
C GLY A 132 2.90 -24.76 7.91
N GLU A 133 2.33 -24.50 6.72
CA GLU A 133 3.02 -23.97 5.53
C GLU A 133 3.58 -22.55 5.73
N VAL A 134 3.22 -21.88 6.84
CA VAL A 134 3.69 -20.56 7.23
C VAL A 134 5.23 -20.49 7.39
N ASN A 135 5.90 -21.63 7.64
CA ASN A 135 7.36 -21.67 7.82
C ASN A 135 8.16 -21.52 6.52
N ALA A 136 7.56 -21.79 5.35
CA ALA A 136 8.26 -21.69 4.05
C ALA A 136 8.11 -20.31 3.39
N MET A 137 7.25 -19.43 3.93
CA MET A 137 6.95 -18.13 3.35
C MET A 137 7.89 -17.06 3.87
N SER A 138 8.36 -16.20 2.97
CA SER A 138 9.15 -15.02 3.35
C SER A 138 8.34 -14.10 4.27
N GLN A 139 9.02 -13.28 5.08
CA GLN A 139 8.36 -12.33 5.98
C GLN A 139 7.43 -11.36 5.23
N VAL A 140 7.81 -10.97 4.02
CA VAL A 140 7.03 -10.08 3.15
C VAL A 140 5.76 -10.76 2.66
N GLU A 141 5.86 -12.01 2.20
CA GLU A 141 4.69 -12.78 1.78
C GLU A 141 3.72 -12.95 2.93
N ARG A 142 4.18 -13.39 4.10
CA ARG A 142 3.33 -13.54 5.30
C ARG A 142 2.59 -12.25 5.63
N GLN A 143 3.26 -11.11 5.55
CA GLN A 143 2.66 -9.82 5.83
C GLN A 143 1.60 -9.41 4.78
N ALA A 144 1.87 -9.66 3.49
CA ALA A 144 0.91 -9.41 2.43
C ALA A 144 -0.35 -10.29 2.60
N TYR A 145 -0.18 -11.56 2.97
CA TYR A 145 -1.30 -12.47 3.22
C TYR A 145 -2.14 -12.05 4.43
N ASP A 146 -1.50 -11.70 5.56
CA ASP A 146 -2.22 -11.24 6.75
C ASP A 146 -3.02 -9.96 6.44
N LEU A 147 -2.42 -9.03 5.70
CA LEU A 147 -3.11 -7.82 5.24
C LEU A 147 -4.33 -8.14 4.38
N LEU A 148 -4.20 -9.03 3.40
CA LEU A 148 -5.31 -9.43 2.54
C LEU A 148 -6.43 -10.07 3.35
N LEU A 149 -6.10 -11.01 4.24
CA LEU A 149 -7.08 -11.68 5.09
C LEU A 149 -7.82 -10.68 5.99
N ARG A 150 -7.09 -9.73 6.59
CA ARG A 150 -7.67 -8.73 7.47
C ARG A 150 -8.49 -7.69 6.71
N GLY A 151 -7.94 -7.15 5.62
CA GLY A 151 -8.58 -6.12 4.80
C GLY A 151 -9.85 -6.62 4.12
N VAL A 152 -9.84 -7.86 3.61
CA VAL A 152 -11.04 -8.48 3.05
C VAL A 152 -12.09 -8.72 4.14
N SER A 153 -11.70 -9.24 5.30
CA SER A 153 -12.63 -9.48 6.41
C SER A 153 -13.26 -8.17 6.91
N ASP A 154 -12.45 -7.13 7.13
CA ASP A 154 -12.90 -5.82 7.60
C ASP A 154 -13.76 -5.07 6.57
N ALA A 155 -13.41 -5.14 5.28
CA ALA A 155 -14.15 -4.45 4.21
C ALA A 155 -15.55 -5.03 3.97
N PHE A 156 -15.82 -6.25 4.45
CA PHE A 156 -17.13 -6.89 4.31
C PHE A 156 -17.91 -6.97 5.63
N ASP A 157 -17.39 -6.39 6.72
CA ASP A 157 -18.06 -6.30 8.01
C ASP A 157 -18.88 -5.00 8.13
N LEU A 158 -20.18 -5.11 7.82
CA LEU A 158 -21.13 -3.99 7.89
C LEU A 158 -21.35 -3.46 9.32
N SER A 159 -20.97 -4.21 10.37
CA SER A 159 -21.09 -3.71 11.75
C SER A 159 -20.17 -2.52 12.03
N LYS A 160 -19.14 -2.32 11.18
CA LYS A 160 -18.17 -1.22 11.27
C LYS A 160 -18.61 0.02 10.49
N GLU A 161 -19.71 -0.04 9.76
CA GLU A 161 -20.18 1.05 8.89
C GLU A 161 -21.21 1.95 9.61
N ASP A 162 -21.25 3.25 9.26
CA ASP A 162 -22.20 4.18 9.88
C ASP A 162 -23.65 3.75 9.57
N PRO A 163 -24.55 3.65 10.58
CA PRO A 163 -25.95 3.26 10.39
C PRO A 163 -26.69 4.09 9.32
N LYS A 164 -26.33 5.37 9.15
CA LYS A 164 -26.90 6.24 8.12
C LYS A 164 -26.45 5.85 6.71
N THR A 165 -25.22 5.35 6.57
CA THR A 165 -24.71 4.81 5.31
C THR A 165 -25.44 3.51 4.99
N ILE A 166 -25.56 2.61 5.97
CA ILE A 166 -26.32 1.36 5.81
C ILE A 166 -27.75 1.66 5.37
N ALA A 167 -28.46 2.58 6.03
CA ALA A 167 -29.84 2.93 5.70
C ALA A 167 -30.02 3.52 4.29
N ARG A 168 -29.01 4.21 3.73
CA ARG A 168 -29.06 4.75 2.35
C ARG A 168 -28.90 3.68 1.29
N TYR A 169 -28.21 2.59 1.62
CA TYR A 169 -27.90 1.50 0.68
C TYR A 169 -28.62 0.19 1.04
N ASP A 170 -29.42 0.17 2.10
CA ASP A 170 -30.29 -0.94 2.47
C ASP A 170 -31.40 -1.08 1.43
N THR A 171 -31.23 -1.98 0.47
CA THR A 171 -32.21 -2.27 -0.58
C THR A 171 -33.19 -3.38 -0.19
N SER A 172 -33.19 -3.84 1.07
CA SER A 172 -34.10 -4.90 1.53
C SER A 172 -35.58 -4.51 1.37
N HIS A 173 -35.88 -3.21 1.45
CA HIS A 173 -37.21 -2.65 1.21
C HIS A 173 -37.61 -2.67 -0.28
N LEU A 174 -36.67 -2.82 -1.21
CA LEU A 174 -36.91 -2.91 -2.66
C LEU A 174 -37.06 -4.36 -3.14
N SER A 175 -36.56 -5.36 -2.39
CA SER A 175 -36.73 -6.77 -2.70
C SER A 175 -38.11 -7.30 -2.29
N ALA A 176 -39.18 -6.70 -2.82
CA ALA A 176 -40.53 -7.23 -2.76
C ALA A 176 -40.78 -8.23 -3.91
N TRP A 177 -39.93 -9.24 -4.07
CA TRP A 177 -40.28 -10.40 -4.89
C TRP A 177 -41.15 -11.34 -4.04
N ARG A 178 -42.45 -11.00 -3.97
CA ARG A 178 -43.49 -11.88 -3.45
C ARG A 178 -43.52 -13.14 -4.30
N LEU A 179 -42.97 -14.24 -3.82
CA LEU A 179 -43.40 -15.56 -4.30
C LEU A 179 -44.87 -15.75 -3.90
N PRO A 180 -45.77 -16.11 -4.84
CA PRO A 180 -47.14 -16.40 -4.50
C PRO A 180 -47.19 -17.67 -3.65
N ARG A 181 -47.73 -17.55 -2.43
CA ARG A 181 -48.12 -18.72 -1.64
C ARG A 181 -49.13 -19.53 -2.45
N ARG A 182 -48.72 -20.71 -2.93
CA ARG A 182 -49.64 -21.69 -3.47
C ARG A 182 -50.59 -22.15 -2.34
N ARG A 183 -51.86 -22.24 -2.72
CA ARG A 183 -53.00 -22.68 -1.90
C ARG A 183 -52.77 -24.05 -1.31
#